data_AF-E1IHZ7-F1
#
_entry.id   AF-E1IHZ7-F1
#
_cell.length_a   1.000
_cell.length_b   1.000
_cell.length_c   1.000
_cell.angle_alpha   90.00
_cell.angle_beta   90.00
_cell.angle_gamma   90.00
#
_symmetry.space_group_name_H-M   'P 1'
#
loop_
_entity.id
_entity.type
_entity.pdbx_description
1 polymer ?
#
loop_
_entity_poly.entity_id
_entity_poly.type
_entity_poly.pdbx_seq_one_letter_code
_entity_poly.pdbx_strand_id
1 'polypeptide(L)'
;MRQRTTRTFLAMVIAITLVFVSDGISILYANISSVIQLKEYPISFKNATSIALSHEPDARALGQPVLVNYAGMMVYEVTLDTGRIYVDAETGRVIANTARGPISCQATAGS
;
A
#
# COMPACT_ATOMS: atom_id res chain seq x y z
N MET A 1 26.94 -49.89 -38.42
CA MET A 1 27.11 -48.91 -37.31
C MET A 1 26.29 -47.66 -37.64
N ARG A 2 25.40 -47.21 -36.73
CA ARG A 2 24.48 -46.04 -36.78
C ARG A 2 23.01 -46.47 -36.72
N GLN A 3 22.46 -46.60 -35.50
CA GLN A 3 21.00 -46.46 -35.21
C GLN A 3 20.57 -46.93 -33.80
N ARG A 4 21.47 -47.49 -32.97
CA ARG A 4 21.09 -47.93 -31.61
C ARG A 4 21.05 -46.81 -30.56
N THR A 5 21.74 -45.69 -30.77
CA THR A 5 21.85 -44.64 -29.75
C THR A 5 20.65 -43.66 -29.77
N THR A 6 20.04 -43.41 -30.92
CA THR A 6 19.00 -42.36 -31.04
C THR A 6 17.68 -42.75 -30.36
N ARG A 7 17.33 -44.04 -30.32
CA ARG A 7 16.06 -44.50 -29.74
C ARG A 7 16.05 -44.45 -28.21
N THR A 8 17.20 -44.67 -27.57
CA THR A 8 17.34 -44.59 -26.12
C THR A 8 17.25 -43.16 -25.61
N PHE A 9 17.87 -42.21 -26.33
CA PHE A 9 17.77 -40.78 -25.98
C PHE A 9 16.34 -40.24 -26.13
N LEU A 10 15.62 -40.62 -27.20
CA LEU A 10 14.24 -40.18 -27.39
C LEU A 10 13.30 -40.76 -26.32
N ALA A 11 13.49 -42.03 -25.93
CA ALA A 11 12.72 -42.65 -24.85
C ALA A 11 13.02 -42.02 -23.48
N MET A 12 14.28 -41.65 -23.22
CA MET A 12 14.69 -41.01 -21.96
C MET A 12 14.15 -39.57 -21.85
N VAL A 13 14.16 -38.79 -22.94
CA VAL A 13 13.58 -37.44 -22.96
C VAL A 13 12.06 -37.48 -22.77
N ILE A 14 11.36 -38.43 -23.40
CA ILE A 14 9.90 -38.61 -23.24
C ILE A 14 9.54 -39.06 -21.81
N ALA A 15 10.35 -39.93 -21.19
CA ALA A 15 10.14 -40.33 -19.80
C ALA A 15 10.33 -39.15 -18.83
N ILE A 16 11.32 -38.28 -19.07
CA ILE A 16 11.55 -37.08 -18.27
C ILE A 16 10.38 -36.10 -18.41
N THR A 17 9.85 -35.84 -19.62
CA THR A 17 8.67 -34.95 -19.78
C THR A 17 7.38 -35.54 -19.24
N LEU A 18 7.18 -36.86 -19.27
CA LEU A 18 5.96 -37.48 -18.74
C LEU A 18 5.91 -37.49 -17.20
N VAL A 19 7.06 -37.59 -16.52
CA VAL A 19 7.12 -37.45 -15.05
C VAL A 19 6.60 -36.07 -14.62
N PHE A 20 6.83 -35.01 -15.41
CA PHE A 20 6.29 -33.67 -15.11
C PHE A 20 4.78 -33.49 -15.38
N VAL A 21 4.11 -34.41 -16.09
CA VAL A 21 2.67 -34.31 -16.39
C VAL A 21 1.81 -35.09 -15.40
N SER A 22 2.33 -36.15 -14.78
CA SER A 22 1.60 -36.97 -13.80
C SER A 22 1.97 -36.68 -12.35
N ASP A 23 3.21 -36.30 -12.07
CA ASP A 23 3.62 -35.81 -10.74
C ASP A 23 3.67 -34.29 -10.83
N GLY A 24 2.66 -33.63 -10.27
CA GLY A 24 2.52 -32.18 -10.20
C GLY A 24 3.63 -31.50 -9.38
N ILE A 25 4.87 -31.59 -9.83
CA ILE A 25 6.00 -30.82 -9.30
C ILE A 25 6.20 -29.64 -10.22
N SER A 26 5.51 -28.55 -9.89
CA SER A 26 5.86 -27.13 -10.12
C SER A 26 4.62 -26.35 -9.74
N ILE A 27 4.47 -25.75 -8.57
CA ILE A 27 5.46 -25.14 -7.69
C ILE A 27 4.87 -25.30 -6.30
N LEU A 28 5.68 -25.70 -5.33
CA LEU A 28 5.39 -25.46 -3.93
C LEU A 28 5.03 -23.97 -3.82
N TYR A 29 3.74 -23.64 -3.70
CA TYR A 29 3.26 -22.33 -3.25
C TYR A 29 3.66 -22.15 -1.77
N ALA A 30 4.91 -22.45 -1.40
CA ALA A 30 5.50 -21.94 -0.19
C ALA A 30 5.85 -20.49 -0.50
N ASN A 31 4.90 -19.61 -0.17
CA ASN A 31 5.18 -18.24 0.20
C ASN A 31 5.60 -17.30 -0.95
N ILE A 32 4.66 -16.95 -1.82
CA ILE A 32 4.70 -15.65 -2.52
C ILE A 32 4.16 -14.49 -1.64
N SER A 33 3.94 -14.70 -0.34
CA SER A 33 3.57 -13.60 0.57
C SER A 33 4.68 -12.55 0.70
N SER A 34 5.86 -12.80 0.13
CA SER A 34 6.99 -11.86 0.14
C SER A 34 7.04 -10.85 -1.02
N VAL A 35 6.07 -10.79 -1.93
CA VAL A 35 6.17 -9.86 -3.09
C VAL A 35 5.48 -8.51 -2.88
N ILE A 36 4.58 -8.39 -1.91
CA ILE A 36 4.07 -7.08 -1.47
C ILE A 36 3.45 -7.29 -0.09
N GLN A 37 4.24 -7.14 0.98
CA GLN A 37 3.66 -6.82 2.27
C GLN A 37 3.00 -5.44 2.12
N LEU A 38 1.77 -5.41 1.63
CA LEU A 38 0.88 -4.29 1.86
C LEU A 38 0.64 -4.34 3.37
N LYS A 39 1.51 -3.68 4.15
CA LYS A 39 1.32 -3.54 5.59
C LYS A 39 -0.04 -2.88 5.73
N GLU A 40 -1.03 -3.67 6.10
CA GLU A 40 -2.40 -3.21 6.24
C GLU A 40 -2.45 -2.44 7.54
N TYR A 41 -2.63 -1.14 7.41
CA TYR A 41 -2.77 -0.26 8.56
C TYR A 41 -4.21 -0.34 9.06
N PRO A 42 -4.41 -0.32 10.39
CA PRO A 42 -5.75 -0.35 10.98
C PRO A 42 -6.58 0.87 10.56
N ILE A 43 -5.93 2.00 10.27
CA ILE A 43 -6.58 3.18 9.70
C ILE A 43 -6.57 3.05 8.18
N SER A 44 -7.75 3.14 7.57
CA SER A 44 -7.89 3.22 6.12
C SER A 44 -7.75 4.66 5.61
N PHE A 45 -7.47 4.82 4.32
CA PHE A 45 -7.43 6.13 3.65
C PHE A 45 -8.71 6.95 3.90
N LYS A 46 -9.89 6.33 3.77
CA LYS A 46 -11.17 7.01 4.03
C LYS A 46 -11.27 7.51 5.48
N ASN A 47 -10.82 6.69 6.44
CA ASN A 47 -10.87 7.06 7.85
C ASN A 47 -9.88 8.22 8.14
N ALA A 48 -8.68 8.17 7.57
CA ALA A 48 -7.71 9.26 7.68
C ALA A 48 -8.26 10.59 7.12
N THR A 49 -8.94 10.57 5.96
CA THR A 49 -9.62 11.76 5.42
C THR A 49 -10.70 12.27 6.37
N SER A 50 -11.52 11.38 6.94
CA SER A 50 -12.57 11.77 7.89
C SER A 50 -11.99 12.42 9.15
N ILE A 51 -10.87 11.90 9.66
CA ILE A 51 -10.17 12.46 10.81
C ILE A 51 -9.64 13.85 10.45
N ALA A 52 -8.96 13.99 9.30
CA ALA A 52 -8.44 15.28 8.83
C ALA A 52 -9.55 16.35 8.68
N LEU A 53 -10.68 16.01 8.06
CA LEU A 53 -11.83 16.92 7.92
C LEU A 53 -12.52 17.23 9.26
N SER A 54 -12.41 16.34 10.26
CA SER A 54 -12.95 16.64 11.60
C SER A 54 -12.11 17.70 12.32
N HIS A 55 -10.82 17.81 11.98
CA HIS A 55 -9.94 18.86 12.50
C HIS A 55 -10.05 20.17 11.71
N GLU A 56 -10.35 20.09 10.42
CA GLU A 56 -10.55 21.25 9.54
C GLU A 56 -11.89 21.12 8.79
N PRO A 57 -13.03 21.42 9.45
CA PRO A 57 -14.37 21.16 8.90
C PRO A 57 -14.70 22.03 7.68
N ASP A 58 -14.07 23.20 7.57
CA ASP A 58 -14.25 24.11 6.43
C ASP A 58 -13.32 23.79 5.25
N ALA A 59 -12.39 22.84 5.43
CA ALA A 59 -11.44 22.47 4.40
C ALA A 59 -11.99 21.38 3.48
N ARG A 60 -11.45 21.33 2.26
CA ARG A 60 -11.77 20.31 1.26
C ARG A 60 -10.56 19.45 0.97
N ALA A 61 -10.74 18.12 1.05
CA ALA A 61 -9.72 17.18 0.60
C ALA A 61 -9.49 17.32 -0.92
N LEU A 62 -8.23 17.54 -1.31
CA LEU A 62 -7.83 17.74 -2.71
C LEU A 62 -7.50 16.42 -3.43
N GLY A 63 -7.46 15.30 -2.71
CA GLY A 63 -7.14 14.00 -3.28
C GLY A 63 -7.23 12.87 -2.25
N GLN A 64 -6.83 11.68 -2.68
CA GLN A 64 -6.69 10.54 -1.76
C GLN A 64 -5.49 10.75 -0.83
N PRO A 65 -5.58 10.37 0.45
CA PRO A 65 -4.44 10.41 1.35
C PRO A 65 -3.33 9.49 0.86
N VAL A 66 -2.08 9.89 1.12
CA VAL A 66 -0.90 9.10 0.74
C VAL A 66 -0.21 8.65 2.01
N LEU A 67 0.21 7.39 2.04
CA LEU A 67 1.02 6.89 3.14
C LEU A 67 2.48 7.37 2.97
N VAL A 68 2.98 8.12 3.95
CA VAL A 68 4.32 8.67 3.97
C VAL A 68 5.03 8.31 5.28
N ASN A 69 6.35 8.20 5.23
CA ASN A 69 7.15 8.11 6.45
C ASN A 69 7.47 9.53 6.94
N TYR A 70 6.94 9.89 8.11
CA TYR A 70 7.16 11.17 8.76
C TYR A 70 7.87 10.95 10.10
N ALA A 71 9.10 11.45 10.22
CA ALA A 71 9.94 11.30 11.41
C ALA A 71 10.11 9.83 11.90
N GLY A 72 10.19 8.87 10.96
CA GLY A 72 10.30 7.45 11.28
C GLY A 72 8.97 6.74 11.55
N MET A 73 7.85 7.47 11.59
CA MET A 73 6.50 6.92 11.77
C MET A 73 5.77 6.86 10.43
N MET A 74 4.91 5.85 10.24
CA MET A 74 4.06 5.77 9.06
C MET A 74 2.76 6.53 9.31
N VAL A 75 2.52 7.54 8.46
CA VAL A 75 1.38 8.45 8.58
C VAL A 75 0.70 8.60 7.24
N TYR A 76 -0.61 8.84 7.27
CA TYR A 76 -1.38 9.30 6.12
C TYR A 76 -1.27 10.82 6.01
N GLU A 77 -0.68 11.28 4.91
CA GLU A 77 -0.72 12.66 4.50
C GLU A 77 -2.02 12.94 3.75
N VAL A 78 -2.90 13.72 4.36
CA VAL A 78 -4.13 14.22 3.75
C VAL A 78 -3.87 15.63 3.25
N THR A 79 -3.92 15.81 1.93
CA THR A 79 -3.82 17.14 1.31
C THR A 79 -5.19 17.80 1.28
N LEU A 80 -5.30 18.94 1.93
CA LEU A 80 -6.46 19.81 1.97
C LEU A 80 -6.17 21.09 1.17
N ASP A 81 -7.20 21.86 0.86
CA ASP A 81 -7.07 23.20 0.26
C ASP A 81 -6.50 24.25 1.22
N THR A 82 -6.69 24.06 2.52
CA THR A 82 -6.13 24.92 3.58
C THR A 82 -4.73 24.49 4.03
N GLY A 83 -4.23 23.33 3.60
CA GLY A 83 -2.90 22.82 3.94
C GLY A 83 -2.83 21.29 3.98
N ARG A 84 -2.00 20.72 4.87
CA ARG A 84 -1.84 19.26 4.99
C ARG A 84 -2.02 18.79 6.43
N ILE A 85 -2.63 17.63 6.60
CA ILE A 85 -2.76 16.95 7.89
C ILE A 85 -2.07 15.59 7.82
N TYR A 86 -1.25 15.29 8.81
CA TYR A 86 -0.56 14.03 8.96
C TYR A 86 -1.25 13.22 10.05
N VAL A 87 -1.87 12.10 9.67
CA VAL A 87 -2.62 11.21 10.57
C VAL A 87 -1.85 9.92 10.74
N ASP A 88 -1.55 9.53 11.97
CA ASP A 88 -0.89 8.26 12.29
C ASP A 88 -1.66 7.07 11.71
N ALA A 89 -0.97 6.22 10.95
CA ALA A 89 -1.61 5.10 10.26
C ALA A 89 -1.97 3.94 11.21
N GLU A 90 -1.35 3.84 12.38
CA GLU A 90 -1.61 2.78 13.37
C GLU A 90 -2.68 3.18 14.39
N THR A 91 -2.72 4.45 14.81
CA THR A 91 -3.61 4.92 15.88
C THR A 91 -4.69 5.90 15.41
N GLY A 92 -4.53 6.51 14.24
CA GLY A 92 -5.45 7.53 13.74
C GLY A 92 -5.25 8.90 14.39
N ARG A 93 -4.20 9.09 15.19
CA ARG A 93 -3.91 10.36 15.85
C ARG A 93 -3.32 11.37 14.87
N VAL A 94 -3.77 12.62 14.91
CA VAL A 94 -3.11 13.70 14.15
C VAL A 94 -1.73 13.98 14.75
N ILE A 95 -0.68 13.78 13.96
CA ILE A 95 0.71 14.00 14.32
C ILE A 95 1.12 15.44 14.03
N ALA A 96 0.64 15.99 12.92
CA ALA A 96 0.87 17.38 12.56
C ALA A 96 -0.29 17.92 11.75
N ASN A 97 -0.65 19.17 12.03
CA ASN A 97 -1.61 19.93 11.24
C ASN A 97 -0.92 21.20 10.71
N THR A 98 -0.80 21.29 9.39
CA THR A 98 -0.32 22.48 8.68
C THR A 98 -1.44 23.20 7.95
N ALA A 99 -2.63 22.59 7.89
CA ALA A 99 -3.84 23.29 7.54
C ALA A 99 -4.12 24.27 8.68
N ARG A 100 -3.74 25.51 8.46
CA ARG A 100 -4.30 26.61 9.23
C ARG A 100 -5.57 26.95 8.50
N GLY A 101 -6.73 26.75 9.13
CA GLY A 101 -7.96 27.38 8.69
C GLY A 101 -7.70 28.87 8.35
N PRO A 102 -8.54 29.51 7.52
CA PRO A 102 -8.35 30.91 7.18
C PRO A 102 -8.05 31.67 8.46
N ILE A 103 -6.92 32.40 8.47
CA ILE A 103 -6.57 33.35 9.53
C ILE A 103 -7.70 34.36 9.59
N SER A 104 -8.74 33.97 10.32
CA SER A 104 -9.81 34.80 10.80
C SER A 104 -9.15 35.58 11.92
N CYS A 105 -8.31 36.54 11.56
CA CYS A 105 -8.14 37.72 12.38
C CYS A 105 -9.58 38.22 12.53
N GLN A 106 -10.26 37.80 13.60
CA GLN A 106 -11.41 38.50 14.13
C GLN A 106 -10.89 39.91 14.31
N ALA A 107 -11.15 40.75 13.31
CA ALA A 107 -11.19 42.16 13.50
C ALA A 107 -12.27 42.33 14.57
N THR A 108 -11.83 42.40 15.83
CA THR A 108 -12.59 42.99 16.92
C THR A 108 -12.77 44.45 16.53
N ALA A 109 -13.63 44.71 15.55
CA ALA A 109 -14.22 46.00 15.35
C ALA A 109 -15.12 46.17 16.58
N GLY A 110 -14.59 46.90 17.56
CA GLY A 110 -15.36 47.30 18.72
C GLY A 110 -16.66 47.94 18.27
N SER A 111 -17.74 47.62 18.98
CA SER A 111 -19.00 48.35 18.97
C SER A 111 -19.45 48.49 20.41
#